data_AF-A0A4U1L013-F1
#
_entry.id   AF-A0A4U1L013-F1
#
_cell.length_a   1.000
_cell.length_b   1.000
_cell.length_c   1.000
_cell.angle_alpha   90.00
_cell.angle_beta   90.00
_cell.angle_gamma   90.00
#
_symmetry.space_group_name_H-M   'P 1'
#
loop_
_entity.id
_entity.type
_entity.pdbx_description
1 polymer ?
#
loop_
_entity_poly.entity_id
_entity_poly.type
_entity_poly.pdbx_seq_one_letter_code
_entity_poly.pdbx_strand_id
1 'polypeptide(L)'
;MTATDPLDALEAVVRSRRGGDPAASYVASLFAKGRPKIAQKLGEEAVEAAIAAVQGDREALKGEAADLLFHLIVLLVDSGLRLDDVRAELVRREGLSGLIEKAQRAHPAPPPAPPPPPRPAPPVPPVSPASPSTRPEASLAPRPLSAGPAYDDAPRPLPIAKEDR
;
A
#
# COMPACT_ATOMS: atom_id res chain seq x y z
N MET A 1 31.72 22.81 -4.31
CA MET A 1 30.87 21.69 -3.87
C MET A 1 29.46 22.05 -4.28
N THR A 2 28.87 21.33 -5.23
CA THR A 2 27.46 21.51 -5.58
C THR A 2 26.62 21.15 -4.35
N ALA A 3 25.65 21.99 -3.99
CA ALA A 3 24.77 21.71 -2.87
C ALA A 3 24.08 20.34 -3.10
N THR A 4 24.05 19.50 -2.07
CA THR A 4 23.31 18.24 -2.10
C THR A 4 21.84 18.52 -2.35
N ASP A 5 21.22 17.80 -3.29
CA ASP A 5 19.78 17.88 -3.54
C ASP A 5 19.01 17.58 -2.23
N PRO A 6 18.10 18.46 -1.80
CA PRO A 6 17.29 18.23 -0.60
C PRO A 6 16.58 16.87 -0.56
N LEU A 7 16.15 16.33 -1.71
CA LEU A 7 15.48 15.03 -1.76
C LEU A 7 16.45 13.87 -1.52
N ASP A 8 17.68 13.98 -2.02
CA ASP A 8 18.72 12.96 -1.78
C ASP A 8 19.17 13.00 -0.31
N ALA A 9 19.29 14.19 0.26
CA ALA A 9 19.56 14.36 1.69
C ALA A 9 18.44 13.76 2.55
N LEU A 10 17.17 13.96 2.15
CA LEU A 10 16.01 13.38 2.83
C LEU A 10 16.01 11.86 2.75
N GLU A 11 16.23 11.28 1.56
CA GLU A 11 16.35 9.83 1.40
C GLU A 11 17.45 9.26 2.31
N ALA A 12 18.62 9.90 2.35
CA ALA A 12 19.73 9.46 3.20
C ALA A 12 19.34 9.42 4.69
N VAL A 13 18.65 10.45 5.18
CA VAL A 13 18.13 10.50 6.56
C VAL A 13 17.10 9.42 6.79
N VAL A 14 16.15 9.22 5.87
CA VAL A 14 15.11 8.18 6.02
C VAL A 14 15.75 6.79 6.12
N ARG A 15 16.72 6.49 5.25
CA ARG A 15 17.45 5.22 5.27
C ARG A 15 18.25 5.03 6.56
N SER A 16 18.89 6.08 7.07
CA SER A 16 19.68 6.01 8.31
C SER A 16 18.83 5.76 9.55
N ARG A 17 17.52 6.04 9.50
CA ARG A 17 16.58 5.82 10.62
C ARG A 17 15.88 4.47 10.55
N ARG A 18 16.09 3.67 9.49
CA ARG A 18 15.53 2.33 9.39
C ARG A 18 16.14 1.41 10.45
N GLY A 19 15.29 0.77 11.25
CA GLY A 19 15.73 -0.06 12.37
C GLY A 19 16.26 0.73 13.57
N GLY A 20 16.12 2.07 13.57
CA GLY A 20 16.38 2.90 14.75
C GLY A 20 15.28 2.76 15.81
N ASP A 21 15.49 3.41 16.95
CA ASP A 21 14.52 3.43 18.06
C ASP A 21 13.22 4.18 17.67
N PRO A 22 12.06 3.49 17.66
CA PRO A 22 10.76 4.10 17.37
C PRO A 22 10.35 5.22 18.32
N ALA A 23 10.84 5.22 19.56
CA ALA A 23 10.52 6.26 20.54
C ALA A 23 11.31 7.56 20.31
N ALA A 24 12.47 7.45 19.64
CA ALA A 24 13.38 8.59 19.41
C ALA A 24 13.25 9.22 18.01
N SER A 25 12.50 8.60 17.09
CA SER A 25 12.38 9.09 15.72
C SER A 25 11.04 8.74 15.08
N TYR A 26 10.38 9.76 14.53
CA TYR A 26 9.14 9.57 13.77
C TYR A 26 9.32 8.58 12.60
N VAL A 27 10.39 8.69 11.83
CA VAL A 27 10.71 7.77 10.72
C VAL A 27 10.88 6.33 11.24
N ALA A 28 11.60 6.14 12.35
CA ALA A 28 11.74 4.82 12.96
C ALA A 28 10.36 4.27 13.41
N SER A 29 9.51 5.14 13.97
CA SER A 29 8.14 4.77 14.35
C SER A 29 7.29 4.32 13.16
N LEU A 30 7.44 4.96 12.00
CA LEU A 30 6.74 4.57 10.77
C LEU A 30 7.17 3.18 10.31
N PHE A 31 8.48 2.91 10.29
CA PHE A 31 8.99 1.59 9.93
C PHE A 31 8.55 0.51 10.93
N ALA A 32 8.52 0.82 12.23
CA ALA A 32 8.04 -0.11 13.25
C ALA A 32 6.52 -0.41 13.12
N LYS A 33 5.71 0.58 12.72
CA LYS A 33 4.29 0.41 12.41
C LYS A 33 4.05 -0.32 11.08
N GLY A 34 5.06 -0.36 10.21
CA GLY A 34 5.09 -1.14 8.98
C GLY A 34 4.35 -0.52 7.79
N ARG A 35 4.46 -1.21 6.66
CA ARG A 35 3.95 -0.76 5.35
C ARG A 35 2.49 -0.28 5.34
N PRO A 36 1.52 -0.92 6.04
CA PRO A 36 0.14 -0.43 6.03
C PRO A 36 0.01 1.00 6.55
N LYS A 37 0.69 1.36 7.66
CA LYS A 37 0.63 2.73 8.20
C LYS A 37 1.38 3.73 7.31
N ILE A 38 2.49 3.32 6.72
CA ILE A 38 3.24 4.16 5.77
C ILE A 38 2.38 4.48 4.55
N ALA A 39 1.73 3.48 3.97
CA ALA A 39 0.84 3.66 2.82
C ALA A 39 -0.42 4.48 3.17
N GLN A 40 -0.96 4.30 4.37
CA GLN A 40 -2.05 5.13 4.88
C GLN A 40 -1.64 6.61 4.90
N LYS A 41 -0.50 6.94 5.52
CA LYS A 41 0.00 8.32 5.58
C LYS A 41 0.20 8.91 4.18
N LEU A 42 0.81 8.16 3.27
CA LEU A 42 0.95 8.60 1.87
C LEU A 42 -0.41 8.95 1.23
N GLY A 43 -1.44 8.13 1.48
CA GLY A 43 -2.79 8.36 0.97
C GLY A 43 -3.45 9.60 1.58
N GLU A 44 -3.27 9.83 2.88
CA GLU A 44 -3.74 11.04 3.57
C GLU A 44 -3.15 12.30 2.93
N GLU A 45 -1.82 12.39 2.81
CA GLU A 45 -1.17 13.58 2.24
C GLU A 45 -1.55 13.82 0.77
N ALA A 46 -1.79 12.75 0.01
CA ALA A 46 -2.25 12.87 -1.38
C ALA A 46 -3.65 13.50 -1.48
N VAL A 47 -4.55 13.12 -0.57
CA VAL A 47 -5.90 13.70 -0.50
C VAL A 47 -5.84 15.15 -0.02
N GLU A 48 -5.04 15.44 0.99
CA GLU A 48 -4.87 16.80 1.52
C GLU A 48 -4.27 17.75 0.46
N ALA A 49 -3.23 17.32 -0.26
CA ALA A 49 -2.66 18.09 -1.36
C ALA A 49 -3.70 18.36 -2.47
N ALA A 50 -4.51 17.36 -2.82
CA ALA A 50 -5.58 17.54 -3.81
C ALA A 50 -6.65 18.54 -3.34
N ILE A 51 -7.05 18.48 -2.07
CA ILE A 51 -8.01 19.41 -1.47
C ILE A 51 -7.44 20.83 -1.46
N ALA A 52 -6.20 21.02 -1.02
CA ALA A 52 -5.54 22.32 -1.01
C ALA A 52 -5.47 22.95 -2.42
N ALA A 53 -5.18 22.12 -3.44
CA ALA A 53 -5.19 22.57 -4.83
C ALA A 53 -6.59 23.02 -5.29
N VAL A 54 -7.65 22.26 -4.96
CA VAL A 54 -9.04 22.62 -5.30
C VAL A 54 -9.48 23.91 -4.62
N GLN A 55 -9.01 24.14 -3.38
CA GLN A 55 -9.29 25.36 -2.62
C GLN A 55 -8.49 26.58 -3.10
N GLY A 56 -7.48 26.38 -3.96
CA GLY A 56 -6.58 27.44 -4.39
C GLY A 56 -5.61 27.92 -3.30
N ASP A 57 -5.46 27.15 -2.21
CA ASP A 57 -4.53 27.47 -1.14
C ASP A 57 -3.11 27.00 -1.51
N ARG A 58 -2.31 27.95 -2.00
CA ARG A 58 -0.94 27.69 -2.46
C ARG A 58 0.01 27.32 -1.32
N GLU A 59 -0.20 27.87 -0.12
CA GLU A 59 0.70 27.62 1.00
C GLU A 59 0.42 26.25 1.61
N ALA A 60 -0.85 25.89 1.76
CA ALA A 60 -1.25 24.54 2.14
C ALA A 60 -0.75 23.53 1.11
N LEU A 61 -1.00 23.75 -0.19
CA LEU A 61 -0.56 22.84 -1.25
C LEU A 61 0.96 22.60 -1.22
N LYS A 62 1.76 23.64 -0.97
CA LYS A 62 3.21 23.50 -0.84
C LYS A 62 3.60 22.61 0.33
N GLY A 63 2.92 22.74 1.47
CA GLY A 63 3.12 21.90 2.65
C GLY A 63 2.75 20.44 2.38
N GLU A 64 1.53 20.19 1.92
CA GLU A 64 1.03 18.83 1.71
C GLU A 64 1.77 18.12 0.57
N ALA A 65 2.24 18.85 -0.45
CA ALA A 65 3.10 18.28 -1.48
C ALA A 65 4.47 17.86 -0.93
N ALA A 66 5.02 18.59 0.04
CA ALA A 66 6.27 18.22 0.69
C ALA A 66 6.08 16.96 1.57
N ASP A 67 4.99 16.90 2.34
CA ASP A 67 4.66 15.73 3.17
C ASP A 67 4.34 14.50 2.32
N LEU A 68 3.67 14.68 1.18
CA LEU A 68 3.47 13.64 0.18
C LEU A 68 4.80 13.07 -0.34
N LEU A 69 5.76 13.92 -0.71
CA LEU A 69 7.09 13.49 -1.15
C LEU A 69 7.86 12.78 -0.04
N PHE A 70 7.78 13.28 1.20
CA PHE A 70 8.38 12.63 2.36
C PHE A 70 7.83 11.22 2.55
N HIS A 71 6.50 11.07 2.61
CA HIS A 71 5.87 9.77 2.81
C HIS A 71 6.08 8.82 1.63
N LEU A 72 6.21 9.34 0.40
CA LEU A 72 6.61 8.55 -0.75
C LEU A 72 8.02 8.00 -0.58
N ILE A 73 8.99 8.81 -0.18
CA ILE A 73 10.37 8.37 0.07
C ILE A 73 10.42 7.30 1.17
N VAL A 74 9.67 7.47 2.26
CA VAL A 74 9.58 6.44 3.32
C VAL A 74 9.03 5.12 2.76
N LEU A 75 7.99 5.17 1.93
CA LEU A 75 7.42 3.97 1.29
C LEU A 75 8.40 3.30 0.32
N LEU A 76 9.13 4.08 -0.48
CA LEU A 76 10.16 3.56 -1.39
C LEU A 76 11.24 2.81 -0.61
N VAL A 77 11.78 3.42 0.46
CA VAL A 77 12.80 2.80 1.31
C VAL A 77 12.29 1.53 1.99
N ASP A 78 11.05 1.55 2.50
CA ASP A 78 10.42 0.35 3.06
C ASP A 78 10.29 -0.78 2.02
N SER A 79 10.01 -0.40 0.77
CA SER A 79 9.87 -1.30 -0.38
C SER A 79 11.20 -1.74 -0.99
N GLY A 80 12.33 -1.23 -0.49
CA GLY A 80 13.66 -1.54 -1.00
C GLY A 80 14.04 -0.79 -2.29
N LEU A 81 13.30 0.27 -2.63
CA LEU A 81 13.56 1.14 -3.77
C LEU A 81 14.33 2.40 -3.33
N ARG A 82 15.01 3.00 -4.30
CA ARG A 82 15.71 4.28 -4.19
C ARG A 82 14.97 5.36 -4.96
N LEU A 83 15.17 6.62 -4.57
CA LEU A 83 14.70 7.76 -5.35
C LEU A 83 15.29 7.76 -6.76
N ASP A 84 16.54 7.29 -6.92
CA ASP A 84 17.19 7.10 -8.22
C ASP A 84 16.42 6.16 -9.14
N ASP A 85 15.76 5.12 -8.60
CA ASP A 85 14.96 4.18 -9.40
C ASP A 85 13.74 4.91 -9.98
N VAL A 86 13.13 5.82 -9.21
CA VAL A 86 12.02 6.66 -9.68
C VAL A 86 12.49 7.68 -10.70
N ARG A 87 13.65 8.32 -10.48
CA ARG A 87 14.25 9.26 -11.46
C ARG A 87 14.56 8.55 -12.77
N ALA A 88 15.14 7.35 -12.72
CA ALA A 88 15.41 6.53 -13.90
C ALA A 88 14.12 6.20 -14.66
N GLU A 89 13.04 5.86 -13.94
CA GLU A 89 11.73 5.61 -14.55
C GLU A 89 11.11 6.88 -15.17
N LEU A 90 11.30 8.05 -14.57
CA LEU A 90 10.87 9.32 -15.17
C LEU A 90 11.65 9.62 -16.45
N VAL A 91 12.97 9.48 -16.45
CA VAL A 91 13.81 9.64 -17.65
C VAL A 91 13.41 8.65 -18.75
N ARG A 92 13.07 7.40 -18.39
CA ARG A 92 12.57 6.40 -19.34
C ARG A 92 11.25 6.85 -20.01
N ARG A 93 10.40 7.58 -19.29
CA ARG A 93 9.12 8.13 -19.81
C ARG A 93 9.30 9.43 -20.57
N GLU A 94 10.33 10.22 -20.27
CA GLU A 94 10.67 11.43 -21.00
C GLU A 94 10.93 11.09 -22.47
N GLY A 95 10.01 11.49 -23.36
CA GLY A 95 10.04 11.21 -24.81
C GLY A 95 8.95 10.25 -25.29
N LEU A 96 8.34 9.48 -24.38
CA LEU A 96 7.08 8.76 -24.63
C LEU A 96 5.94 9.72 -24.25
N SER A 97 5.39 10.46 -25.21
CA SER A 97 4.24 11.32 -24.90
C SER A 97 3.13 10.46 -24.27
N GLY A 98 2.48 10.94 -23.20
CA GLY A 98 1.44 10.18 -22.47
C GLY A 98 0.26 9.74 -23.34
N LEU A 99 0.13 10.29 -24.56
CA LEU A 99 -0.81 9.85 -25.58
C LEU A 99 -0.38 8.52 -26.24
N ILE A 100 0.92 8.32 -26.49
CA ILE A 100 1.48 7.10 -27.09
C ILE A 100 1.37 5.93 -26.12
N GLU A 101 1.70 6.12 -24.83
CA GLU A 101 1.54 5.06 -23.82
C GLU A 101 0.06 4.68 -23.59
N LYS A 102 -0.85 5.66 -23.62
CA LYS A 102 -2.30 5.42 -23.53
C LYS A 102 -2.82 4.66 -24.76
N ALA A 103 -2.32 4.96 -25.95
CA ALA A 103 -2.65 4.25 -27.18
C ALA A 103 -2.11 2.80 -27.19
N GLN A 104 -0.93 2.55 -26.62
CA GLN A 104 -0.36 1.21 -26.50
C GLN A 104 -1.10 0.33 -25.47
N ARG A 105 -1.66 0.92 -24.41
CA ARG A 105 -2.56 0.21 -23.47
C ARG A 105 -3.94 -0.08 -24.06
N ALA A 106 -4.34 0.68 -25.09
CA ALA A 106 -5.63 0.55 -25.76
C ALA A 106 -5.65 -0.55 -26.84
N HIS A 107 -4.65 -1.41 -26.94
CA HIS A 107 -4.83 -2.70 -27.61
C HIS A 107 -5.48 -3.66 -26.61
N PRO A 108 -6.82 -3.86 -26.65
CA PRO A 108 -7.41 -4.92 -25.86
C PRO A 108 -6.75 -6.22 -26.32
N ALA A 109 -6.33 -7.07 -25.38
CA ALA A 109 -6.01 -8.44 -25.71
C ALA A 109 -7.17 -8.99 -26.57
N PRO A 110 -6.89 -9.74 -27.65
CA PRO A 110 -7.96 -10.36 -28.42
C PRO A 110 -8.88 -11.12 -27.45
N PRO A 111 -10.21 -11.08 -27.64
CA PRO A 111 -11.12 -11.77 -26.75
C PRO A 111 -10.65 -13.23 -26.59
N PRO A 112 -10.74 -13.79 -25.37
CA PRO A 112 -10.32 -15.17 -25.15
C PRO A 112 -11.00 -16.05 -26.20
N ALA A 113 -10.25 -16.97 -26.79
CA ALA A 113 -10.80 -17.90 -27.77
C ALA A 113 -12.08 -18.55 -27.20
N PRO A 114 -13.15 -18.71 -28.01
CA PRO A 114 -14.36 -19.34 -27.54
C PRO A 114 -14.02 -20.69 -26.89
N PRO A 115 -14.67 -21.06 -25.78
CA PRO A 115 -14.41 -22.33 -25.13
C PRO A 115 -14.55 -23.46 -26.15
N PRO A 116 -13.67 -24.47 -26.14
CA PRO A 116 -13.81 -25.62 -27.02
C PRO A 116 -15.21 -26.21 -26.84
N PRO A 117 -15.82 -26.77 -27.90
CA PRO A 117 -17.15 -27.36 -27.80
C PRO A 117 -17.16 -28.40 -26.66
N PRO A 118 -18.27 -28.54 -25.92
CA PRO A 118 -18.36 -29.51 -24.85
C PRO A 118 -18.01 -30.88 -25.40
N ARG A 119 -17.15 -31.62 -24.68
CA ARG A 119 -16.87 -33.02 -25.01
C ARG A 119 -18.22 -33.76 -25.06
N PRO A 120 -18.44 -34.65 -26.03
CA PRO A 120 -19.64 -35.46 -26.07
C PRO A 120 -19.82 -36.15 -24.72
N ALA A 121 -21.03 -36.09 -24.18
CA ALA A 121 -21.34 -36.68 -22.89
C ALA A 121 -20.94 -38.17 -22.92
N PRO A 122 -20.25 -38.67 -21.88
CA PRO A 122 -20.01 -40.09 -21.77
C PRO A 122 -21.37 -40.82 -21.72
N PRO A 123 -21.46 -42.07 -22.21
CA PRO A 123 -22.68 -42.84 -22.13
C PRO A 123 -23.14 -42.93 -20.68
N VAL A 124 -24.41 -42.59 -20.44
CA VAL A 124 -25.01 -42.66 -19.11
C VAL A 124 -24.98 -44.11 -18.64
N PRO A 125 -24.32 -44.44 -17.52
CA PRO A 125 -24.34 -45.80 -17.00
C PRO A 125 -25.76 -46.17 -16.53
N PRO A 126 -26.15 -47.45 -16.57
CA PRO A 126 -27.46 -47.88 -16.09
C PRO A 126 -27.62 -47.56 -14.60
N VAL A 127 -28.77 -46.99 -14.26
CA VAL A 127 -29.12 -46.58 -12.90
C VAL A 127 -29.42 -47.83 -12.05
N SER A 128 -28.61 -48.09 -11.02
CA SER A 128 -28.94 -49.09 -9.99
C SER A 128 -29.86 -48.47 -8.92
N PRO A 129 -30.91 -49.17 -8.45
CA PRO A 129 -31.79 -48.65 -7.42
C PRO A 129 -31.10 -48.61 -6.05
N ALA A 130 -31.22 -47.47 -5.38
CA ALA A 130 -30.65 -47.19 -4.07
C ALA A 130 -31.34 -47.99 -2.94
N SER A 131 -30.56 -48.39 -1.94
CA SER A 131 -31.05 -48.90 -0.65
C SER A 131 -31.05 -47.78 0.40
N PRO A 132 -32.01 -47.75 1.35
CA PRO A 132 -32.12 -46.67 2.34
C PRO A 132 -31.12 -46.88 3.49
N SER A 133 -30.31 -45.85 3.78
CA SER A 133 -29.42 -45.81 4.94
C SER A 133 -29.95 -44.85 6.00
N THR A 134 -29.98 -45.29 7.25
CA THR A 134 -30.54 -44.56 8.39
C THR A 134 -29.46 -44.02 9.34
N ARG A 135 -29.72 -42.83 9.91
CA ARG A 135 -29.28 -42.25 11.22
C ARG A 135 -27.82 -41.72 11.35
N PRO A 136 -27.47 -40.98 12.44
CA PRO A 136 -28.22 -39.94 13.19
C PRO A 136 -27.37 -38.66 13.51
N GLU A 137 -28.02 -37.64 14.09
CA GLU A 137 -27.46 -36.36 14.60
C GLU A 137 -26.42 -36.51 15.72
N ALA A 138 -25.44 -35.59 15.76
CA ALA A 138 -24.55 -35.36 16.89
C ALA A 138 -24.42 -33.85 17.21
N SER A 139 -24.55 -33.53 18.51
CA SER A 139 -24.55 -32.21 19.15
C SER A 139 -23.30 -32.04 20.01
N LEU A 140 -22.63 -30.86 20.01
CA LEU A 140 -21.82 -30.41 21.16
C LEU A 140 -21.45 -28.90 21.15
N ALA A 141 -21.28 -28.36 22.36
CA ALA A 141 -21.35 -26.96 22.85
C ALA A 141 -20.05 -26.09 22.74
N PRO A 142 -20.07 -24.77 23.10
CA PRO A 142 -18.95 -23.82 22.90
C PRO A 142 -18.02 -23.59 24.11
N ARG A 143 -16.82 -23.04 23.87
CA ARG A 143 -15.77 -22.69 24.86
C ARG A 143 -15.67 -21.16 25.13
N PRO A 144 -15.20 -20.69 26.31
CA PRO A 144 -15.10 -19.26 26.64
C PRO A 144 -13.72 -18.62 26.39
N LEU A 145 -13.72 -17.28 26.27
CA LEU A 145 -12.58 -16.39 26.02
C LEU A 145 -12.01 -15.78 27.31
N SER A 146 -10.69 -15.52 27.35
CA SER A 146 -9.96 -14.86 28.45
C SER A 146 -9.41 -13.50 28.00
N ALA A 147 -9.47 -12.51 28.89
CA ALA A 147 -9.07 -11.11 28.71
C ALA A 147 -7.66 -10.83 29.28
N GLY A 148 -6.90 -9.91 28.66
CA GLY A 148 -5.61 -9.41 29.13
C GLY A 148 -5.66 -7.91 29.50
N PRO A 149 -4.74 -7.39 30.34
CA PRO A 149 -4.84 -6.06 30.94
C PRO A 149 -4.01 -4.95 30.26
N ALA A 150 -4.31 -3.73 30.72
CA ALA A 150 -3.94 -2.40 30.27
C ALA A 150 -2.45 -1.99 30.40
N TYR A 151 -2.06 -0.99 29.61
CA TYR A 151 -0.76 -0.30 29.62
C TYR A 151 -0.94 1.13 30.14
N ASP A 152 0.00 1.64 30.93
CA ASP A 152 0.10 3.09 31.19
C ASP A 152 1.55 3.60 31.27
N ASP A 153 1.67 4.81 30.75
CA ASP A 153 2.59 5.92 30.96
C ASP A 153 4.05 5.93 30.43
N ALA A 154 4.28 6.82 29.46
CA ALA A 154 5.59 7.28 28.99
C ALA A 154 5.57 8.82 28.76
N PRO A 155 6.69 9.54 29.00
CA PRO A 155 6.76 11.00 28.84
C PRO A 155 6.99 11.50 27.39
N ARG A 156 6.59 12.77 27.16
CA ARG A 156 6.23 13.52 25.91
C ARG A 156 7.29 13.72 24.79
N PRO A 157 6.86 14.01 23.54
CA PRO A 157 7.70 14.10 22.34
C PRO A 157 8.23 15.52 21.97
N LEU A 158 9.19 15.54 21.02
CA LEU A 158 9.76 16.72 20.32
C LEU A 158 9.00 17.06 19.02
N PRO A 159 9.08 18.31 18.50
CA PRO A 159 8.05 18.90 17.67
C PRO A 159 8.32 18.71 16.17
N ILE A 160 7.95 17.58 15.58
CA ILE A 160 7.86 17.44 14.12
C ILE A 160 6.81 16.40 13.72
N ALA A 161 5.55 16.65 14.10
CA ALA A 161 4.38 16.08 13.45
C ALA A 161 3.20 16.96 13.84
N LYS A 162 2.32 17.30 12.90
CA LYS A 162 0.95 17.60 13.30
C LYS A 162 0.39 16.27 13.79
N GLU A 163 0.31 16.08 15.10
CA GLU A 163 -0.39 14.93 15.69
C GLU A 163 -1.82 14.85 15.12
N ASP A 164 -2.25 13.61 14.85
CA ASP A 164 -3.54 13.21 14.27
C ASP A 164 -4.71 14.10 14.78
N ARG A 165 -5.35 14.82 13.85
CA ARG A 165 -6.71 15.36 14.02
C ARG A 165 -7.72 14.40 13.42
#